data_AF-A0A4V3BTE8-F1
#
_entry.id   AF-A0A4V3BTE8-F1
#
_cell.length_a   1.000
_cell.length_b   1.000
_cell.length_c   1.000
_cell.angle_alpha   90.00
_cell.angle_beta   90.00
_cell.angle_gamma   90.00
#
_symmetry.space_group_name_H-M   'P 1'
#
loop_
_entity.id
_entity.type
_entity.pdbx_description
1 polymer ?
#
loop_
_entity_poly.entity_id
_entity_poly.type
_entity_poly.pdbx_seq_one_letter_code
_entity_poly.pdbx_strand_id
1 'polypeptide(L)'
;MKKKKLPYHPKTGFTIPSSYFEGLQDELVDMVKLSESLEDKKSTGFRVPVGYFDGLEDEFLEKAIKKEPKIRTLFSKEVFFYAASIAAIVIAFASTFYINPQAQTSWKTVELSAMENYIDNNDMGFSTGEMSQYFFEQGFVVDDTNLNQVDAETMKNYLEENIDEPLYMLDED
;
A
#
# COMPACT_ATOMS: atom_id res chain seq x y z
N MET A 1 55.22 11.39 7.09
CA MET A 1 54.07 10.81 7.86
C MET A 1 53.86 11.64 9.13
N LYS A 2 52.70 12.29 9.29
CA LYS A 2 52.38 13.07 10.49
C LYS A 2 51.83 12.13 11.58
N LYS A 3 52.53 11.99 12.72
CA LYS A 3 52.05 11.20 13.86
C LYS A 3 50.89 11.97 14.53
N LYS A 4 49.65 11.49 14.38
CA LYS A 4 48.50 12.00 15.14
C LYS A 4 48.66 11.56 16.61
N LYS A 5 48.84 12.51 17.52
CA LYS A 5 48.83 12.26 18.96
C LYS A 5 47.38 12.04 19.40
N LEU A 6 47.10 10.95 20.10
CA LEU A 6 45.81 10.68 20.72
C LEU A 6 45.49 11.80 21.73
N PRO A 7 44.26 12.31 21.78
CA PRO A 7 43.85 13.28 22.79
C PRO A 7 43.77 12.58 24.15
N TYR A 8 44.87 12.57 24.90
CA TYR A 8 44.85 12.12 26.29
C TYR A 8 44.25 13.24 27.13
N HIS A 9 43.02 13.04 27.62
CA HIS A 9 42.45 13.92 28.63
C HIS A 9 43.08 13.56 29.98
N PRO A 10 43.90 14.43 30.59
CA PRO A 10 44.67 14.09 31.80
C PRO A 10 43.78 13.93 33.04
N LYS A 11 42.48 14.25 32.95
CA LYS A 11 41.53 14.13 34.04
C LYS A 11 40.48 13.09 33.66
N THR A 12 40.51 11.96 34.35
CA THR A 12 39.61 10.81 34.12
C THR A 12 38.18 11.06 34.62
N GLY A 13 37.88 12.24 35.18
CA GLY A 13 36.57 12.58 35.75
C GLY A 13 36.24 11.89 37.07
N PHE A 14 37.05 10.89 37.45
CA PHE A 14 36.91 10.18 38.71
C PHE A 14 37.76 10.85 39.80
N THR A 15 37.10 11.23 40.89
CA THR A 15 37.74 11.74 42.11
C THR A 15 37.32 10.86 43.27
N ILE A 16 38.28 10.45 44.10
CA ILE A 16 37.98 9.72 45.33
C ILE A 16 37.49 10.70 46.41
N PRO A 17 36.60 10.27 47.32
CA PRO A 17 36.24 11.03 48.51
C PRO A 17 37.47 11.39 49.36
N SER A 18 37.43 12.52 50.07
CA SER A 18 38.55 13.02 50.89
C SER A 18 39.00 12.04 51.98
N SER A 19 38.10 11.19 52.46
CA SER A 19 38.34 10.22 53.53
C SER A 19 38.38 8.77 53.04
N TYR A 20 38.56 8.52 51.74
CA TYR A 20 38.54 7.15 51.18
C TYR A 20 39.57 6.20 51.81
N PHE A 21 40.74 6.72 52.20
CA PHE A 21 41.81 5.95 52.82
C PHE A 21 41.89 6.10 54.34
N GLU A 22 40.97 6.86 54.94
CA GLU A 22 40.94 7.07 56.39
C GLU A 22 40.49 5.78 57.07
N GLY A 23 41.32 5.21 57.95
CA GLY A 23 41.04 3.96 58.65
C GLY A 23 41.23 2.67 57.84
N LEU A 24 41.61 2.74 56.55
CA LEU A 24 41.79 1.55 55.71
C LEU A 24 42.83 0.58 56.27
N GLN A 25 43.93 1.10 56.83
CA GLN A 25 44.98 0.28 57.42
C GLN A 25 44.47 -0.51 58.63
N ASP A 26 43.69 0.13 59.50
CA ASP A 26 43.14 -0.49 60.69
C ASP A 26 42.09 -1.55 60.31
N GLU A 27 41.24 -1.24 59.33
CA GLU A 27 40.26 -2.18 58.77
C GLU A 27 40.92 -3.42 58.16
N LEU A 28 42.01 -3.24 57.40
CA LEU A 28 42.77 -4.34 56.83
C LEU A 28 43.41 -5.21 57.92
N VAL A 29 43.99 -4.59 58.94
CA VAL A 29 44.59 -5.31 60.06
C VAL A 29 43.54 -6.10 60.85
N ASP A 30 42.36 -5.52 61.07
CA ASP A 30 41.27 -6.19 61.77
C ASP A 30 40.66 -7.33 60.94
N MET A 31 40.57 -7.17 59.62
CA MET A 31 40.17 -8.24 58.71
C MET A 31 41.16 -9.41 58.74
N VAL A 32 42.47 -9.14 58.75
CA VAL A 32 43.51 -10.18 58.83
C VAL A 32 43.44 -10.92 60.16
N LYS A 33 43.37 -10.21 61.29
CA LYS A 33 43.20 -10.83 62.62
C LYS A 33 41.95 -11.71 62.71
N LEU A 34 40.84 -11.24 62.12
CA LEU A 34 39.60 -12.01 62.07
C LEU A 34 39.77 -13.27 61.21
N SER A 35 40.48 -13.19 60.08
CA SER A 35 40.76 -14.35 59.22
C SER A 35 41.64 -15.39 59.90
N GLU A 36 42.71 -14.96 60.60
CA GLU A 36 43.58 -15.84 61.38
C GLU A 36 42.82 -16.51 62.54
N SER A 37 41.93 -15.76 63.21
CA SER A 37 41.06 -16.30 64.26
C SER A 37 40.06 -17.36 63.73
N LEU A 38 39.74 -17.32 62.44
CA LEU A 38 38.82 -18.22 61.78
C LEU A 38 39.52 -19.40 61.07
N GLU A 39 40.86 -19.43 60.97
CA GLU A 39 41.61 -20.53 60.33
C GLU A 39 41.38 -21.89 61.00
N ASP A 40 41.12 -21.91 62.32
CA ASP A 40 40.77 -23.14 63.06
C ASP A 40 39.39 -23.70 62.65
N LYS A 41 38.53 -22.87 62.04
CA LYS A 41 37.26 -23.29 61.42
C LYS A 41 37.47 -23.51 59.92
N LYS A 42 38.27 -24.50 59.56
CA LYS A 42 38.53 -24.95 58.17
C LYS A 42 37.29 -25.30 57.33
N SER A 43 36.10 -25.32 57.92
CA SER A 43 34.85 -25.44 57.19
C SER A 43 34.29 -24.04 56.98
N THR A 44 34.57 -23.45 55.82
CA THR A 44 33.70 -22.39 55.30
C THR A 44 32.29 -22.97 55.33
N GLY A 45 31.35 -22.32 56.01
CA GLY A 45 30.00 -22.87 56.27
C GLY A 45 29.18 -23.15 55.00
N PHE A 46 29.75 -22.84 53.84
CA PHE A 46 29.18 -23.07 52.52
C PHE A 46 29.76 -24.37 51.95
N ARG A 47 29.03 -25.47 52.16
CA ARG A 47 29.25 -26.71 51.41
C ARG A 47 28.14 -26.85 50.40
N VAL A 48 28.50 -27.15 49.16
CA VAL A 48 27.51 -27.55 48.16
C VAL A 48 26.92 -28.92 48.56
N PRO A 49 25.62 -29.16 48.28
CA PRO A 49 25.04 -30.49 48.46
C PRO A 49 25.80 -31.55 47.67
N VAL A 50 25.78 -32.80 48.16
CA VAL A 50 26.31 -33.95 47.43
C VAL A 50 25.57 -34.06 46.09
N GLY A 51 26.33 -34.09 44.99
CA GLY A 51 25.79 -34.19 43.64
C GLY A 51 25.25 -32.89 43.04
N TYR A 52 25.54 -31.71 43.62
CA TYR A 52 25.09 -30.42 43.08
C TYR A 52 25.49 -30.18 41.61
N PHE A 53 26.65 -30.69 41.20
CA PHE A 53 27.16 -30.56 39.83
C PHE A 53 26.89 -31.80 38.97
N ASP A 54 26.25 -32.83 39.52
CA ASP A 54 25.95 -34.05 38.77
C ASP A 54 24.86 -33.74 37.74
N GLY A 55 25.11 -34.07 36.47
CA GLY A 55 24.17 -33.84 35.37
C GLY A 55 24.05 -32.39 34.90
N LEU A 56 24.84 -31.45 35.43
CA LEU A 56 24.84 -30.05 34.97
C LEU A 56 25.23 -29.94 33.49
N GLU A 57 26.23 -30.71 33.07
CA GLU A 57 26.68 -30.74 31.68
C GLU A 57 25.60 -31.34 30.76
N ASP A 58 24.93 -32.40 31.20
CA ASP A 58 23.84 -33.04 30.46
C ASP A 58 22.63 -32.11 30.31
N GLU A 59 22.22 -31.40 31.39
CA GLU A 59 21.15 -30.41 31.34
C GLU A 59 21.51 -29.26 30.40
N PHE A 60 22.78 -28.80 30.45
CA PHE A 60 23.24 -27.72 29.57
C PHE A 60 23.21 -28.16 28.11
N LEU A 61 23.67 -29.37 27.78
CA LEU A 61 23.67 -29.91 26.43
C LEU A 61 22.24 -30.13 25.92
N GLU A 62 21.34 -30.69 26.73
CA GLU A 62 19.92 -30.87 26.37
C GLU A 62 19.25 -29.53 26.03
N LYS A 63 19.56 -28.49 26.80
CA LYS A 63 18.98 -27.15 26.64
C LYS A 63 19.65 -26.32 25.54
N ALA A 64 20.92 -26.60 25.25
CA ALA A 64 21.68 -25.99 24.14
C ALA A 64 21.28 -26.57 22.79
N ILE A 65 20.89 -27.85 22.73
CA ILE A 65 20.28 -28.49 21.56
C ILE A 65 18.78 -28.12 21.50
N LYS A 66 18.46 -26.84 21.72
CA LYS A 66 17.12 -26.32 21.43
C LYS A 66 16.92 -26.35 19.92
N LYS A 67 16.05 -27.27 19.49
CA LYS A 67 15.52 -27.36 18.13
C LYS A 67 15.13 -25.95 17.66
N GLU A 68 15.83 -25.44 16.65
CA GLU A 68 15.57 -24.10 16.12
C GLU A 68 14.06 -23.94 15.87
N PRO A 69 13.45 -22.83 16.32
CA PRO A 69 12.03 -22.63 16.08
C PRO A 69 11.80 -22.69 14.58
N LYS A 70 10.85 -23.53 14.14
CA LYS A 70 10.52 -23.68 12.72
C LYS A 70 10.14 -22.31 12.17
N ILE A 71 11.08 -21.65 11.50
CA ILE A 71 10.86 -20.34 10.90
C ILE A 71 9.85 -20.52 9.77
N ARG A 72 8.63 -20.03 9.97
CA ARG A 72 7.64 -19.91 8.91
C ARG A 72 7.76 -18.49 8.37
N THR A 73 8.09 -18.37 7.08
CA THR A 73 8.11 -17.08 6.39
C THR A 73 6.69 -16.52 6.33
N LEU A 74 6.47 -15.32 6.86
CA LEU A 74 5.14 -14.69 6.94
C LEU A 74 4.57 -14.29 5.58
N PHE A 75 5.43 -14.01 4.59
CA PHE A 75 5.02 -13.66 3.24
C PHE A 75 5.76 -14.53 2.23
N SER A 76 5.05 -15.48 1.62
CA SER A 76 5.59 -16.26 0.50
C SER A 76 5.44 -15.47 -0.80
N LYS A 77 6.34 -15.74 -1.76
CA LYS A 77 6.26 -15.12 -3.10
C LYS A 77 4.93 -15.43 -3.80
N GLU A 78 4.34 -16.59 -3.51
CA GLU A 78 3.05 -17.01 -4.04
C GLU A 78 1.90 -16.11 -3.56
N VAL A 79 1.88 -15.77 -2.26
CA VAL A 79 0.90 -14.82 -1.71
C VAL A 79 1.09 -13.42 -2.31
N PHE A 80 2.33 -13.02 -2.58
CA PHE A 80 2.63 -11.75 -3.25
C PHE A 80 2.07 -11.71 -4.68
N PHE A 81 2.26 -12.77 -5.48
CA PHE A 81 1.69 -12.83 -6.82
C PHE A 81 0.16 -12.86 -6.82
N TYR A 82 -0.46 -13.57 -5.86
CA TYR A 82 -1.91 -13.58 -5.70
C TYR A 82 -2.45 -12.18 -5.33
N ALA A 83 -1.84 -11.52 -4.33
CA ALA A 83 -2.22 -10.17 -3.93
C ALA A 83 -2.02 -9.15 -5.06
N ALA A 84 -0.93 -9.27 -5.83
CA ALA A 84 -0.67 -8.42 -6.99
C ALA A 84 -1.74 -8.59 -8.08
N SER A 85 -2.21 -9.83 -8.34
CA SER A 85 -3.27 -10.07 -9.32
C SER A 85 -4.60 -9.42 -8.92
N ILE A 86 -4.98 -9.51 -7.63
CA ILE A 86 -6.19 -8.86 -7.10
C ILE A 86 -6.05 -7.34 -7.21
N ALA A 87 -4.92 -6.79 -6.80
CA ALA A 87 -4.66 -5.35 -6.90
C ALA A 87 -4.71 -4.86 -8.36
N ALA A 88 -4.19 -5.62 -9.32
CA ALA A 88 -4.25 -5.29 -10.74
C ALA A 88 -5.69 -5.22 -11.25
N ILE A 89 -6.56 -6.16 -10.85
CA ILE A 89 -7.99 -6.12 -11.20
C ILE A 89 -8.67 -4.89 -10.61
N VAL A 90 -8.40 -4.59 -9.33
CA VAL A 90 -8.97 -3.40 -8.65
C VAL A 90 -8.49 -2.11 -9.32
N ILE A 91 -7.22 -2.02 -9.69
CA ILE A 91 -6.65 -0.87 -10.40
C ILE A 91 -7.24 -0.76 -11.80
N ALA A 92 -7.40 -1.86 -12.53
CA ALA A 92 -8.03 -1.86 -13.84
C ALA A 92 -9.49 -1.37 -13.76
N PHE A 93 -10.26 -1.86 -12.79
CA PHE A 93 -11.65 -1.43 -12.56
C PHE A 93 -11.75 0.04 -12.10
N ALA A 94 -10.84 0.48 -11.22
CA ALA A 94 -10.78 1.89 -10.84
C ALA A 94 -10.37 2.77 -12.04
N SER A 95 -9.46 2.30 -12.89
CA SER A 95 -9.01 3.06 -14.06
C SER A 95 -10.14 3.32 -15.05
N THR A 96 -11.03 2.34 -15.27
CA THR A 96 -12.21 2.53 -16.15
C THR A 96 -13.17 3.60 -15.62
N PHE A 97 -13.28 3.76 -14.30
CA PHE A 97 -14.22 4.69 -13.69
C PHE A 97 -13.65 6.10 -13.49
N TYR A 98 -12.34 6.22 -13.24
CA TYR A 98 -11.70 7.49 -12.84
C TYR A 98 -10.87 8.15 -13.94
N ILE A 99 -10.36 7.42 -14.93
CA ILE A 99 -9.42 7.96 -15.94
C ILE A 99 -10.12 8.32 -17.25
N ASN A 100 -11.28 7.72 -17.54
CA ASN A 100 -12.06 8.06 -18.73
C ASN A 100 -13.55 8.18 -18.37
N PRO A 101 -13.99 9.28 -17.72
CA PRO A 101 -15.40 9.61 -17.68
C PRO A 101 -15.80 9.85 -19.13
N GLN A 102 -16.36 8.82 -19.79
CA GLN A 102 -16.98 8.96 -21.10
C GLN A 102 -17.86 10.21 -21.02
N ALA A 103 -17.52 11.21 -21.83
CA ALA A 103 -18.33 12.40 -21.93
C ALA A 103 -19.73 11.89 -22.27
N GLN A 104 -20.70 12.17 -21.41
CA GLN A 104 -22.08 11.77 -21.63
C GLN A 104 -22.42 12.16 -23.07
N THR A 105 -22.67 11.17 -23.94
CA THR A 105 -23.10 11.39 -25.31
C THR A 105 -24.52 11.92 -25.24
N SER A 106 -24.63 13.21 -24.93
CA SER A 106 -25.86 13.95 -24.97
C SER A 106 -26.08 14.36 -26.41
N TRP A 107 -27.34 14.44 -26.85
CA TRP A 107 -27.72 15.04 -28.13
C TRP A 107 -27.11 16.44 -28.33
N LYS A 108 -26.78 17.13 -27.24
CA LYS A 108 -26.14 18.45 -27.24
C LYS A 108 -24.66 18.43 -27.64
N THR A 109 -23.99 17.28 -27.61
CA THR A 109 -22.56 17.13 -27.93
C THR A 109 -22.31 16.44 -29.26
N VAL A 110 -23.36 16.16 -30.05
CA VAL A 110 -23.19 15.69 -31.43
C VAL A 110 -22.57 16.83 -32.24
N GLU A 111 -21.35 16.59 -32.76
CA GLU A 111 -20.64 17.57 -33.56
C GLU A 111 -21.29 17.67 -34.94
N LEU A 112 -21.45 18.90 -35.46
CA LEU A 112 -22.12 19.15 -36.74
C LEU A 112 -21.47 18.36 -37.89
N SER A 113 -20.14 18.23 -37.88
CA SER A 113 -19.36 17.47 -38.85
C SER A 113 -19.72 15.97 -38.89
N ALA A 114 -20.07 15.38 -37.75
CA ALA A 114 -20.50 13.98 -37.68
C ALA A 114 -21.89 13.80 -38.30
N MET A 115 -22.78 14.78 -38.11
CA MET A 115 -24.12 14.76 -38.69
C MET A 115 -24.09 15.02 -40.20
N GLU A 116 -23.27 15.96 -40.65
CA GLU A 116 -23.00 16.20 -42.09
C GLU A 116 -22.47 14.93 -42.75
N ASN A 117 -21.48 14.29 -42.15
CA ASN A 117 -20.90 13.05 -42.68
C ASN A 117 -21.93 11.91 -42.76
N TYR A 118 -22.79 11.77 -41.76
CA TYR A 118 -23.84 10.75 -41.76
C TYR A 118 -24.86 10.95 -42.90
N ILE A 119 -25.27 12.20 -43.15
CA ILE A 119 -26.23 12.53 -44.22
C ILE A 119 -25.58 12.31 -45.60
N ASP A 120 -24.35 12.78 -45.78
CA ASP A 120 -23.63 12.65 -47.05
C ASP A 120 -23.32 11.19 -47.40
N ASN A 121 -22.98 10.36 -46.40
CA ASN A 121 -22.61 8.97 -46.63
C ASN A 121 -23.79 8.00 -46.74
N ASN A 122 -24.95 8.31 -46.17
CA ASN A 122 -26.09 7.37 -46.17
C ASN A 122 -26.93 7.35 -47.45
N ASP A 123 -26.47 7.97 -48.53
CA ASP A 123 -27.16 7.99 -49.85
C ASP A 123 -28.67 8.24 -49.72
N MET A 124 -29.05 9.07 -48.73
CA MET A 124 -30.39 9.60 -48.66
C MET A 124 -30.45 10.56 -49.84
N GLY A 125 -31.06 10.14 -50.94
CA GLY A 125 -31.11 10.86 -52.23
C GLY A 125 -31.81 12.22 -52.21
N PHE A 126 -31.70 12.95 -51.11
CA PHE A 126 -32.13 14.31 -50.90
C PHE A 126 -30.88 15.17 -50.71
N SER A 127 -30.55 15.98 -51.70
CA SER A 127 -29.57 17.05 -51.47
C SER A 127 -30.14 18.07 -50.48
N THR A 128 -29.28 18.80 -49.78
CA THR A 128 -29.69 19.89 -48.87
C THR A 128 -30.64 20.88 -49.55
N GLY A 129 -30.47 21.09 -50.87
CA GLY A 129 -31.34 21.93 -51.68
C GLY A 129 -32.76 21.38 -51.81
N GLU A 130 -32.90 20.07 -52.04
CA GLU A 130 -34.19 19.40 -52.18
C GLU A 130 -34.93 19.30 -50.84
N MET A 131 -34.21 19.06 -49.73
CA MET A 131 -34.80 19.13 -48.38
C MET A 131 -35.37 20.51 -48.09
N SER A 132 -34.67 21.58 -48.48
CA SER A 132 -35.13 22.95 -48.23
C SER A 132 -36.47 23.26 -48.89
N GLN A 133 -36.77 22.63 -50.04
CA GLN A 133 -38.03 22.82 -50.76
C GLN A 133 -39.22 22.15 -50.05
N TYR A 134 -38.98 21.09 -49.27
CA TYR A 134 -40.01 20.45 -48.46
C TYR A 134 -40.29 21.20 -47.15
N PHE A 135 -39.25 21.77 -46.53
CA PHE A 135 -39.39 22.53 -45.28
C PHE A 135 -39.87 23.97 -45.50
N PHE A 136 -39.51 24.58 -46.64
CA PHE A 136 -39.78 25.98 -46.93
C PHE A 136 -40.45 26.15 -48.30
N GLU A 137 -41.69 26.64 -48.32
CA GLU A 137 -42.38 27.04 -49.55
C GLU A 137 -42.29 28.56 -49.69
N GLN A 138 -41.70 29.05 -50.79
CA GLN A 138 -41.54 30.49 -51.06
C GLN A 138 -40.86 31.28 -49.92
N GLY A 139 -39.93 30.66 -49.20
CA GLY A 139 -39.16 31.29 -48.11
C GLY A 139 -39.88 31.34 -46.76
N PHE A 140 -41.04 30.70 -46.63
CA PHE A 140 -41.76 30.51 -45.37
C PHE A 140 -41.76 29.03 -44.97
N VAL A 141 -41.53 28.72 -43.69
CA VAL A 141 -41.61 27.35 -43.15
C VAL A 141 -43.04 26.85 -43.34
N VAL A 142 -43.21 25.70 -44.00
CA VAL A 142 -44.53 25.14 -44.33
C VAL A 142 -45.25 24.60 -43.08
N ASP A 143 -44.52 24.30 -42.01
CA ASP A 143 -45.07 23.75 -40.78
C ASP A 143 -44.47 24.44 -39.53
N ASP A 144 -45.23 25.33 -38.89
CA ASP A 144 -44.96 25.90 -37.55
C ASP A 144 -45.37 24.90 -36.44
N THR A 145 -45.24 23.60 -36.68
CA THR A 145 -45.36 22.64 -35.59
C THR A 145 -44.22 22.90 -34.62
N ASN A 146 -44.60 23.34 -33.43
CA ASN A 146 -43.70 23.73 -32.37
C ASN A 146 -42.86 22.50 -31.93
N LEU A 147 -41.72 22.29 -32.58
CA LEU A 147 -40.80 21.19 -32.31
C LEU A 147 -40.26 21.22 -30.86
N ASN A 148 -40.48 22.31 -30.12
CA ASN A 148 -40.13 22.39 -28.69
C ASN A 148 -41.04 21.57 -27.77
N GLN A 149 -42.16 21.04 -28.28
CA GLN A 149 -43.10 20.20 -27.51
C GLN A 149 -43.03 18.71 -27.86
N VAL A 150 -42.11 18.32 -28.77
CA VAL A 150 -41.93 16.89 -29.06
C VAL A 150 -41.12 16.28 -27.91
N ASP A 151 -41.85 15.57 -27.05
CA ASP A 151 -41.29 14.84 -25.94
C ASP A 151 -40.34 13.73 -26.41
N ALA A 152 -39.21 13.58 -25.70
CA ALA A 152 -38.14 12.66 -26.09
C ALA A 152 -38.62 11.19 -26.12
N GLU A 153 -39.60 10.82 -25.28
CA GLU A 153 -40.19 9.49 -25.27
C GLU A 153 -41.01 9.23 -26.52
N THR A 154 -41.76 10.24 -26.98
CA THR A 154 -42.56 10.15 -28.21
C THR A 154 -41.67 10.00 -29.43
N MET A 155 -40.58 10.79 -29.48
CA MET A 155 -39.58 10.67 -30.54
C MET A 155 -38.90 9.29 -30.52
N LYS A 156 -38.50 8.81 -29.34
CA LYS A 156 -37.89 7.49 -29.16
C LYS A 156 -38.81 6.37 -29.67
N ASN A 157 -40.08 6.38 -29.29
CA ASN A 157 -41.03 5.35 -29.70
C ASN A 157 -41.27 5.37 -31.21
N TYR A 158 -41.38 6.56 -31.81
CA TYR A 158 -41.53 6.68 -33.25
C TYR A 158 -40.31 6.13 -34.00
N LEU A 159 -39.10 6.42 -33.52
CA LEU A 159 -37.87 5.89 -34.08
C LEU A 159 -37.77 4.37 -33.89
N GLU A 160 -38.14 3.83 -32.73
CA GLU A 160 -38.17 2.37 -32.51
C GLU A 160 -39.19 1.66 -33.42
N GLU A 161 -40.30 2.31 -33.75
CA GLU A 161 -41.36 1.72 -34.58
C GLU A 161 -41.08 1.84 -36.09
N ASN A 162 -40.32 2.85 -36.52
CA ASN A 162 -40.10 3.15 -37.94
C ASN A 162 -38.64 2.94 -38.40
N ILE A 163 -37.73 2.57 -37.51
CA ILE A 163 -36.38 2.13 -37.87
C ILE A 163 -36.38 0.61 -37.85
N ASP A 164 -36.31 0.01 -39.04
CA ASP A 164 -36.42 -1.44 -39.21
C ASP A 164 -35.27 -2.24 -38.58
N GLU A 165 -34.15 -1.60 -38.18
CA GLU A 165 -33.02 -2.30 -37.54
C GLU A 165 -32.08 -1.37 -36.74
N PRO A 166 -32.30 -1.16 -35.43
CA PRO A 166 -31.30 -0.54 -34.55
C PRO A 166 -30.14 -1.50 -34.19
N LEU A 167 -30.21 -2.77 -34.61
CA LEU A 167 -29.28 -3.82 -34.17
C LEU A 167 -27.89 -3.74 -34.82
N TYR A 168 -27.71 -2.99 -35.92
CA TYR A 168 -26.42 -2.85 -36.59
C TYR A 168 -25.59 -1.62 -36.13
N MET A 169 -26.08 -0.84 -35.17
CA MET A 169 -25.34 0.32 -34.62
C MET A 169 -24.61 0.04 -33.30
N LEU A 170 -24.78 -1.15 -32.71
CA LEU A 170 -24.20 -1.51 -31.41
C LEU A 170 -23.26 -2.72 -31.45
N ASP A 171 -23.03 -3.31 -32.63
CA ASP A 171 -21.98 -4.29 -32.83
C ASP A 171 -20.92 -3.68 -33.77
N GLU A 172 -19.87 -3.13 -33.20
CA GLU A 172 -18.56 -3.14 -33.83
C GLU A 172 -17.48 -3.34 -32.76
N ASP A 173 -16.57 -4.26 -33.08
CA ASP A 173 -15.28 -4.50 -32.44
C ASP A 173 -14.40 -3.23 -32.37
#